data_AF-K1TVC1-F1
#
_entry.id   AF-K1TVC1-F1
#
_cell.length_a   1.000
_cell.length_b   1.000
_cell.length_c   1.000
_cell.angle_alpha   90.00
_cell.angle_beta   90.00
_cell.angle_gamma   90.00
#
_symmetry.space_group_name_H-M   'P 1'
#
loop_
_entity.id
_entity.type
_entity.pdbx_description
1 polymer ?
#
loop_
_entity_poly.entity_id
_entity_poly.type
_entity_poly.pdbx_seq_one_letter_code
_entity_poly.pdbx_strand_id
1 'polypeptide(L)' 'AFCNEKIDIYLARGLKDRGNQHLDEDEFINVEAYSVEELKQMIYDCRIQDAKTICGVLTYASKYLSE' A
#
# COMPACT_ATOMS: atom_id res chain seq x y z
N ALA A 1 9.28 20.65 -4.62
CA ALA A 1 10.55 19.94 -4.36
C ALA A 1 10.96 19.25 -5.65
N PHE A 2 12.25 19.27 -6.00
CA PHE A 2 12.81 18.46 -7.08
C PHE A 2 13.54 17.28 -6.42
N CYS A 3 13.16 16.05 -6.78
CA CYS A 3 13.74 14.82 -6.26
C CYS A 3 13.99 13.88 -7.44
N ASN A 4 15.10 13.14 -7.41
CA ASN A 4 15.46 12.14 -8.42
C ASN A 4 15.22 10.70 -7.91
N GLU A 5 14.59 10.56 -6.74
CA GLU A 5 14.18 9.28 -6.18
C GLU A 5 13.23 8.54 -7.13
N LYS A 6 13.42 7.23 -7.23
CA LYS A 6 12.57 6.31 -7.99
C LYS A 6 12.13 5.20 -7.07
N ILE A 7 10.84 4.88 -7.11
CA ILE A 7 10.23 3.83 -6.29
C ILE A 7 9.50 2.88 -7.22
N ASP A 8 9.93 1.62 -7.24
CA ASP A 8 9.26 0.56 -7.99
C ASP A 8 8.12 -0.05 -7.17
N ILE A 9 7.00 -0.37 -7.82
CA ILE A 9 5.83 -0.98 -7.18
C ILE A 9 5.77 -2.48 -7.52
N TYR A 10 5.66 -3.31 -6.49
CA TYR A 10 5.60 -4.78 -6.61
C TYR A 10 4.29 -5.33 -6.04
N LEU A 11 3.79 -6.44 -6.62
CA LEU A 11 2.64 -7.19 -6.13
C LEU A 11 3.08 -8.55 -5.57
N ALA A 12 2.97 -8.73 -4.26
CA ALA A 12 3.20 -10.02 -3.62
C ALA A 12 1.97 -10.93 -3.75
N ARG A 13 2.17 -12.21 -4.06
CA ARG A 13 1.12 -13.25 -4.17
C ARG A 13 1.59 -14.51 -3.46
N GLY A 14 0.65 -15.36 -3.03
CA GLY A 14 0.97 -16.58 -2.29
C GLY A 14 1.54 -16.29 -0.91
N LEU A 15 0.93 -15.34 -0.20
CA LEU A 15 1.35 -14.93 1.15
C LEU A 15 1.22 -16.11 2.12
N LYS A 16 2.19 -16.21 3.03
CA LYS A 16 2.16 -17.13 4.18
C LYS A 16 1.78 -16.35 5.44
N ASP A 17 1.59 -17.07 6.54
CA ASP A 17 1.45 -16.42 7.85
C ASP A 17 2.60 -15.45 8.10
N ARG A 18 2.24 -14.25 8.57
CA ARG A 18 3.14 -13.11 8.82
C ARG A 18 4.30 -13.45 9.76
N GLY A 19 4.15 -14.49 10.59
CA GLY A 19 5.08 -14.76 11.68
C GLY A 19 5.13 -13.59 12.68
N ASN A 20 6.23 -13.49 13.42
CA ASN A 20 6.48 -12.38 14.33
C ASN A 20 7.08 -11.19 13.55
N GLN A 21 6.53 -9.99 13.79
CA GLN A 21 7.04 -8.76 13.20
C GLN A 21 8.43 -8.46 13.77
N HIS A 22 9.38 -8.11 12.91
CA HIS A 22 10.76 -7.82 13.27
C HIS A 22 11.09 -6.39 12.81
N LEU A 23 10.85 -5.42 13.69
CA LEU A 23 11.02 -4.00 13.44
C LEU A 23 12.44 -3.56 13.81
N ASP A 24 12.91 -2.49 13.16
CA ASP A 24 14.12 -1.79 13.59
C ASP A 24 13.88 -1.01 14.90
N GLU A 25 14.94 -0.64 15.60
CA GLU A 25 14.87 -0.09 16.97
C GLU A 25 13.97 1.16 17.10
N ASP A 26 13.88 1.97 16.05
CA ASP A 26 13.09 3.21 16.02
C ASP A 26 11.82 3.09 15.15
N GLU A 27 11.47 1.89 14.70
CA GLU A 27 10.32 1.65 13.82
C GLU A 27 9.09 1.20 14.62
N PHE A 28 7.97 1.91 14.43
CA PHE A 28 6.68 1.59 15.02
C PHE A 28 5.63 1.43 13.92
N ILE A 29 5.22 0.20 13.63
CA ILE A 29 4.27 -0.11 12.55
C ILE A 29 3.11 -0.96 13.06
N ASN A 30 1.90 -0.49 12.77
CA ASN A 30 0.68 -1.27 12.91
C ASN A 30 0.26 -1.84 11.55
N VAL A 31 -0.02 -3.14 11.51
CA VAL A 31 -0.46 -3.81 10.29
C VAL A 31 -1.98 -3.95 10.33
N GLU A 32 -2.64 -3.48 9.29
CA GLU A 32 -4.08 -3.51 9.14
C GLU A 32 -4.45 -4.11 7.78
N ALA A 33 -5.57 -4.82 7.74
CA ALA A 33 -6.11 -5.42 6.52
C ALA A 33 -7.38 -4.69 6.10
N TYR A 34 -7.46 -4.36 4.81
CA TYR A 34 -8.56 -3.62 4.22
C TYR A 34 -8.97 -4.27 2.90
N SER A 35 -10.23 -4.11 2.52
CA SER A 35 -10.67 -4.31 1.14
C SER A 35 -10.14 -3.21 0.22
N VAL A 36 -10.07 -3.49 -1.08
CA VAL A 36 -9.61 -2.49 -2.06
C VAL A 36 -10.58 -1.32 -2.16
N GLU A 37 -11.88 -1.58 -2.00
CA GLU A 37 -12.94 -0.57 -1.96
C GLU A 37 -12.76 0.40 -0.78
N GLU A 38 -12.49 -0.11 0.42
CA GLU A 38 -12.20 0.73 1.59
C GLU A 38 -10.96 1.60 1.36
N LEU A 39 -9.89 1.02 0.79
CA LEU A 39 -8.67 1.76 0.48
C LEU A 39 -8.93 2.88 -0.55
N LYS A 40 -9.72 2.60 -1.59
CA LYS A 40 -10.12 3.62 -2.59
C LYS A 40 -10.92 4.75 -1.93
N GLN A 41 -11.85 4.42 -1.02
CA GLN A 41 -12.61 5.41 -0.28
C GLN A 41 -11.70 6.26 0.63
N MET A 42 -10.74 5.63 1.33
CA MET A 42 -9.77 6.35 2.17
C MET A 42 -8.86 7.29 1.37
N ILE A 43 -8.53 6.95 0.12
CA ILE A 43 -7.82 7.85 -0.80
C ILE A 43 -8.72 9.02 -1.19
N TYR A 44 -9.97 8.75 -1.58
CA TYR A 44 -10.94 9.79 -1.96
C TYR A 44 -11.22 10.77 -0.82
N ASP A 45 -11.34 10.27 0.41
CA ASP A 45 -11.57 11.06 1.62
C ASP A 45 -10.29 11.76 2.14
N CYS A 46 -9.19 11.70 1.39
CA CYS A 46 -7.88 12.25 1.77
C CYS A 46 -7.33 11.72 3.10
N ARG A 47 -7.75 10.52 3.54
CA ARG A 47 -7.14 9.81 4.69
C ARG A 47 -5.82 9.16 4.30
N ILE A 48 -5.70 8.69 3.05
CA ILE A 48 -4.44 8.24 2.44
C ILE A 48 -4.00 9.29 1.43
N GLN A 49 -2.89 9.97 1.72
CA GLN A 49 -2.32 11.02 0.85
C GLN A 49 -0.90 10.68 0.35
N ASP A 50 -0.33 9.57 0.82
CA ASP A 50 1.00 9.12 0.42
C ASP A 50 1.00 8.58 -1.02
N ALA A 51 1.86 9.16 -1.88
CA ALA A 51 1.84 8.91 -3.32
C ALA A 51 2.12 7.44 -3.67
N LYS A 52 3.13 6.82 -3.07
CA LYS A 52 3.48 5.41 -3.34
C LYS A 52 2.36 4.45 -2.93
N THR A 53 1.66 4.74 -1.84
CA THR A 53 0.48 3.98 -1.41
C THR A 53 -0.67 4.13 -2.40
N ILE A 54 -1.00 5.36 -2.80
CA ILE A 54 -2.06 5.65 -3.78
C ILE A 54 -1.76 4.94 -5.11
N CYS A 55 -0.54 5.07 -5.62
CA CYS A 55 -0.11 4.42 -6.86
C CYS A 55 -0.23 2.89 -6.77
N GLY A 56 0.19 2.28 -5.66
CA GLY A 56 0.09 0.84 -5.45
C GLY A 56 -1.35 0.33 -5.49
N VAL A 57 -2.25 0.96 -4.72
CA VAL A 57 -3.66 0.58 -4.62
C VAL A 57 -4.37 0.75 -5.97
N LEU A 58 -4.24 1.92 -6.60
CA LEU A 58 -4.96 2.21 -7.85
C LEU A 58 -4.43 1.39 -9.03
N THR A 59 -3.12 1.12 -9.09
CA THR A 59 -2.53 0.24 -10.12
C THR A 59 -3.07 -1.19 -9.98
N TYR A 60 -3.12 -1.73 -8.75
CA TYR A 60 -3.69 -3.05 -8.51
C TYR A 60 -5.17 -3.11 -8.93
N ALA A 61 -5.97 -2.14 -8.49
CA ALA A 61 -7.39 -2.07 -8.81
C ALA A 61 -7.62 -2.01 -10.33
N SER A 62 -6.92 -1.12 -11.04
CA SER A 62 -7.07 -0.95 -12.48
C SER A 62 -6.61 -2.18 -13.29
N LYS A 63 -5.63 -2.94 -12.80
CA LYS A 63 -5.06 -4.06 -13.55
C LYS A 63 -5.81 -5.37 -13.31
N TYR A 64 -6.38 -5.56 -12.13
CA TYR A 64 -6.90 -6.87 -11.70
C TYR A 64 -8.37 -6.87 -11.29
N LEU A 65 -9.00 -5.71 -11.06
CA LEU A 65 -10.39 -5.62 -10.62
C LEU A 65 -11.30 -4.87 -11.59
N SER A 66 -10.76 -4.33 -12.68
CA SER A 66 -11.55 -3.74 -13.76
C SER A 66 -12.18 -4.85 -14.60
N GLU A 67 -13.52 -4.88 -14.65
CA GLU A 67 -14.29 -5.57 -15.70
C GLU A 67 -14.25 -4.78 -17.01
#